data_AF-A0A7L2PFE1-F1
#
_entry.id   AF-A0A7L2PFE1-F1
#
_cell.length_a   1.000
_cell.length_b   1.000
_cell.length_c   1.000
_cell.angle_alpha   90.00
_cell.angle_beta   90.00
_cell.angle_gamma   90.00
#
_symmetry.space_group_name_H-M   'P 1'
#
loop_
_entity.id
_entity.type
_entity.pdbx_description
1 polymer ?
#
loop_
_entity_poly.entity_id
_entity_poly.type
_entity_poly.pdbx_seq_one_letter_code
_entity_poly.pdbx_strand_id
1 'polypeptide(L)'
;LLLLSSLWGCSGRPADKLVVTPREPVVSFGGSTELNCSLSCPGGKVEWTGLDTALGTISSFPTHSILHIRHATVATEGTKICIGKCHGQHYQQTATLKVYALPDTLRLEAIPHILRPGHPANLNCSAMHLYPIQEVALTWYRGHQVVKTGFDSEETDEELHNIVSILSVKGTEMAEGVEFRCEVTLHVGQETFTRVASLVASADAVTEQPVAVVTSTGSPSTARPVATTALPPGPSVPTGDPTTPREPNTATTLDLAAVTDTPSTEPSVLQELTAGSPTALAATTTLLGSGTAGTVPSTGTMPACSLQIWSLPPTGTRGRALRIECHAQCAGNATVSWLRTPAALSQYREESAGSSSTLRLDRAEPWHQGRYQCVLLGRRAQAVSLEVMVMDDSFSSSTATAMGTAGSLLGLIVVGAVTRRLWKRFRS
;
A
#
# COMPACT_ATOMS: atom_id res chain seq x y z
N LEU A 1 -79.40 -2.07 0.62
CA LEU A 1 -78.30 -2.40 -0.31
C LEU A 1 -77.76 -1.10 -0.88
N LEU A 2 -76.48 -0.85 -1.15
CA LEU A 2 -75.18 -1.39 -0.73
C LEU A 2 -74.16 -0.74 -1.68
N LEU A 3 -73.81 0.54 -1.45
CA LEU A 3 -72.78 1.27 -2.20
C LEU A 3 -72.05 2.23 -1.27
N LEU A 4 -71.30 1.70 -0.29
CA LEU A 4 -70.56 2.50 0.69
C LEU A 4 -69.37 1.75 1.32
N SER A 5 -68.57 1.03 0.52
CA SER A 5 -67.44 0.22 1.02
C SER A 5 -66.37 -0.06 -0.05
N SER A 6 -65.63 0.97 -0.48
CA SER A 6 -64.54 0.81 -1.48
C SER A 6 -63.35 1.78 -1.29
N LEU A 7 -63.12 2.28 -0.08
CA LEU A 7 -61.96 3.14 0.26
C LEU A 7 -61.07 2.51 1.35
N TRP A 8 -60.61 1.28 1.09
CA TRP A 8 -59.49 0.67 1.82
C TRP A 8 -58.33 0.36 0.87
N GLY A 9 -57.85 1.39 0.18
CA GLY A 9 -56.62 1.35 -0.60
C GLY A 9 -55.40 1.39 0.32
N CYS A 10 -54.86 0.20 0.64
CA CYS A 10 -53.53 -0.06 1.21
C CYS A 10 -52.88 1.11 1.99
N SER A 11 -53.23 1.26 3.27
CA SER A 11 -52.35 1.93 4.24
C SER A 11 -51.14 1.05 4.53
N GLY A 12 -50.25 0.93 3.54
CA GLY A 12 -49.00 0.19 3.63
C GLY A 12 -48.10 0.83 4.69
N ARG A 13 -48.16 0.29 5.91
CA ARG A 13 -47.17 0.60 6.96
C ARG A 13 -45.78 0.35 6.36
N PRO A 14 -44.79 1.24 6.57
CA PRO A 14 -43.42 0.94 6.20
C PRO A 14 -43.05 -0.42 6.81
N ALA A 15 -42.73 -1.40 5.98
CA ALA A 15 -42.29 -2.69 6.49
C ALA A 15 -40.94 -2.47 7.18
N ASP A 16 -40.87 -2.79 8.48
CA ASP A 16 -39.68 -2.62 9.31
C ASP A 16 -38.52 -3.46 8.76
N LYS A 17 -37.80 -2.92 7.78
CA LYS A 17 -36.83 -3.66 6.98
C LYS A 17 -35.44 -3.50 7.56
N LEU A 18 -34.84 -4.62 7.93
CA LEU A 18 -33.42 -4.71 8.23
C LEU A 18 -32.62 -4.64 6.90
N VAL A 19 -31.64 -3.74 6.84
CA VAL A 19 -30.81 -3.51 5.65
C VAL A 19 -29.34 -3.46 6.07
N VAL A 20 -28.53 -4.33 5.48
CA VAL A 20 -27.06 -4.34 5.62
C VAL A 20 -26.43 -3.76 4.36
N THR A 21 -25.47 -2.86 4.54
CA THR A 21 -24.70 -2.18 3.48
C THR A 21 -23.23 -2.01 3.88
N PRO A 22 -22.26 -2.38 3.02
CA PRO A 22 -22.42 -3.21 1.81
C PRO A 22 -22.85 -4.66 2.12
N ARG A 23 -23.33 -5.39 1.11
CA ARG A 23 -23.70 -6.83 1.23
C ARG A 23 -22.54 -7.77 0.91
N GLU A 24 -21.71 -7.38 -0.05
CA GLU A 24 -20.54 -8.12 -0.51
C GLU A 24 -19.30 -7.20 -0.40
N PRO A 25 -18.91 -6.75 0.82
CA PRO A 25 -17.69 -5.96 0.98
C PRO A 25 -16.46 -6.77 0.54
N VAL A 26 -15.65 -6.14 -0.31
CA VAL A 26 -14.29 -6.59 -0.65
C VAL A 26 -13.31 -5.70 0.10
N VAL A 27 -12.32 -6.27 0.78
CA VAL A 27 -11.29 -5.52 1.53
C VAL A 27 -9.90 -6.11 1.29
N SER A 28 -8.87 -5.27 1.20
CA SER A 28 -7.49 -5.76 1.09
C SER A 28 -7.01 -6.35 2.41
N PHE A 29 -6.10 -7.31 2.34
CA PHE A 29 -5.34 -7.80 3.50
C PHE A 29 -4.62 -6.63 4.19
N GLY A 30 -4.63 -6.61 5.53
CA GLY A 30 -4.19 -5.48 6.35
C GLY A 30 -5.08 -4.23 6.27
N GLY A 31 -6.11 -4.24 5.43
CA GLY A 31 -7.02 -3.12 5.18
C GLY A 31 -8.06 -2.91 6.27
N SER A 32 -9.01 -2.00 6.03
CA SER A 32 -10.13 -1.72 6.95
C SER A 32 -11.41 -1.44 6.16
N THR A 33 -12.55 -1.82 6.72
CA THR A 33 -13.88 -1.58 6.11
C THR A 33 -14.97 -1.52 7.18
N GLU A 34 -16.13 -0.96 6.84
CA GLU A 34 -17.24 -0.77 7.78
C GLU A 34 -18.55 -1.28 7.18
N LEU A 35 -19.27 -2.09 7.94
CA LEU A 35 -20.57 -2.64 7.56
C LEU A 35 -21.65 -1.98 8.42
N ASN A 36 -22.53 -1.19 7.81
CA ASN A 36 -23.67 -0.60 8.48
C ASN A 36 -24.88 -1.52 8.34
N CYS A 37 -25.46 -1.94 9.47
CA CYS A 37 -26.77 -2.57 9.52
C CYS A 37 -27.78 -1.60 10.11
N SER A 38 -28.88 -1.35 9.40
CA SER A 38 -29.92 -0.40 9.78
C SER A 38 -31.32 -1.03 9.80
N LEU A 39 -32.17 -0.57 10.71
CA LEU A 39 -33.56 -1.00 10.87
C LEU A 39 -34.46 0.23 11.03
N SER A 40 -35.40 0.41 10.11
CA SER A 40 -36.27 1.60 10.07
C SER A 40 -37.43 1.58 11.08
N CYS A 41 -37.17 1.13 12.32
CA CYS A 41 -38.16 0.97 13.40
C CYS A 41 -37.89 1.89 14.60
N PRO A 42 -38.84 2.77 15.00
CA PRO A 42 -38.72 3.58 16.21
C PRO A 42 -38.67 2.71 17.48
N GLY A 43 -37.56 2.81 18.23
CA GLY A 43 -37.36 1.99 19.44
C GLY A 43 -37.01 0.52 19.16
N GLY A 44 -36.65 0.19 17.92
CA GLY A 44 -36.04 -1.10 17.59
C GLY A 44 -34.66 -1.29 18.23
N LYS A 45 -34.08 -2.47 18.01
CA LYS A 45 -32.68 -2.77 18.34
C LYS A 45 -32.00 -3.47 17.16
N VAL A 46 -30.72 -3.18 16.96
CA VAL A 46 -29.88 -3.77 15.90
C VAL A 46 -28.58 -4.25 16.53
N GLU A 47 -28.14 -5.45 16.16
CA GLU A 47 -27.07 -6.20 16.83
C GLU A 47 -26.33 -7.07 15.80
N TRP A 48 -25.00 -7.06 15.83
CA TRP A 48 -24.17 -7.95 15.01
C TRP A 48 -23.83 -9.24 15.78
N THR A 49 -23.87 -10.37 15.07
CA THR A 49 -23.65 -11.72 15.58
C THR A 49 -22.85 -12.55 14.58
N GLY A 50 -22.27 -13.67 15.02
CA GLY A 50 -21.28 -14.40 14.21
C GLY A 50 -19.93 -13.66 14.17
N LEU A 51 -19.56 -13.04 15.30
CA LEU A 51 -18.18 -12.63 15.52
C LEU A 51 -17.41 -13.85 16.05
N ASP A 52 -16.76 -14.58 15.14
CA ASP A 52 -15.56 -15.30 15.51
C ASP A 52 -14.54 -14.25 15.99
N THR A 53 -14.00 -14.47 17.20
CA THR A 53 -13.92 -13.41 18.23
C THR A 53 -12.72 -12.44 18.13
N ALA A 54 -12.11 -12.30 16.95
CA ALA A 54 -10.75 -11.76 16.83
C ALA A 54 -10.59 -10.28 16.41
N LEU A 55 -11.29 -9.79 15.36
CA LEU A 55 -10.79 -8.66 14.55
C LEU A 55 -11.82 -7.55 14.19
N GLY A 56 -12.85 -7.33 15.01
CA GLY A 56 -13.83 -6.26 14.76
C GLY A 56 -14.37 -5.57 16.02
N THR A 57 -14.71 -4.28 15.89
CA THR A 57 -15.40 -3.51 16.94
C THR A 57 -16.79 -3.07 16.47
N ILE A 58 -17.74 -2.93 17.40
CA ILE A 58 -19.15 -2.63 17.09
C ILE A 58 -19.55 -1.29 17.70
N SER A 59 -20.06 -0.37 16.89
CA SER A 59 -20.70 0.88 17.32
C SER A 59 -22.22 0.78 17.16
N SER A 60 -22.96 0.73 18.27
CA SER A 60 -24.41 0.53 18.27
C SER A 60 -25.20 1.79 18.60
N PHE A 61 -26.22 2.06 17.78
CA PHE A 61 -27.10 3.23 17.82
C PHE A 61 -28.58 2.79 17.86
N PRO A 62 -29.55 3.69 18.16
CA PRO A 62 -30.95 3.30 18.34
C PRO A 62 -31.67 2.70 17.12
N THR A 63 -31.14 2.90 15.90
CA THR A 63 -31.75 2.43 14.64
C THR A 63 -30.76 1.67 13.74
N HIS A 64 -29.50 1.56 14.13
CA HIS A 64 -28.45 0.95 13.32
C HIS A 64 -27.25 0.52 14.18
N SER A 65 -26.44 -0.39 13.67
CA SER A 65 -25.19 -0.84 14.30
C SER A 65 -24.13 -1.00 13.22
N ILE A 66 -22.94 -0.47 13.47
CA ILE A 66 -21.81 -0.48 12.54
C ILE A 66 -20.76 -1.46 13.05
N LEU A 67 -20.41 -2.44 12.22
CA LEU A 67 -19.28 -3.33 12.44
C LEU A 67 -18.05 -2.74 11.74
N HIS A 68 -17.06 -2.31 12.52
CA HIS A 68 -15.78 -1.80 12.04
C HIS A 68 -14.77 -2.96 12.00
N ILE A 69 -14.26 -3.27 10.81
CA ILE A 69 -13.23 -4.29 10.58
C ILE A 69 -11.91 -3.56 10.33
N ARG A 70 -10.86 -3.90 11.08
CA ARG A 70 -9.54 -3.26 11.01
C ARG A 70 -8.45 -4.31 10.94
N HIS A 71 -7.44 -4.06 10.11
CA HIS A 71 -6.36 -5.00 9.81
C HIS A 71 -6.90 -6.37 9.38
N ALA A 72 -7.72 -6.37 8.33
CA ALA A 72 -8.36 -7.57 7.81
C ALA A 72 -7.32 -8.63 7.41
N THR A 73 -7.35 -9.80 8.04
CA THR A 73 -6.59 -11.00 7.65
C THR A 73 -7.51 -12.01 6.97
N VAL A 74 -6.98 -13.11 6.44
CA VAL A 74 -7.80 -14.19 5.84
C VAL A 74 -8.88 -14.69 6.82
N ALA A 75 -8.56 -14.82 8.10
CA ALA A 75 -9.51 -15.18 9.15
C ALA A 75 -10.67 -14.18 9.39
N THR A 76 -10.71 -13.03 8.68
CA THR A 76 -11.85 -12.10 8.70
C THR A 76 -12.89 -12.36 7.61
N GLU A 77 -12.58 -13.18 6.60
CA GLU A 77 -13.44 -13.63 5.49
C GLU A 77 -14.83 -14.13 5.97
N GLY A 78 -15.80 -14.19 5.06
CA GLY A 78 -17.03 -14.93 5.25
C GLY A 78 -18.18 -14.16 5.93
N THR A 79 -19.21 -14.92 6.30
CA THR A 79 -20.54 -14.37 6.62
C THR A 79 -20.57 -13.60 7.95
N LYS A 80 -21.05 -12.36 7.91
CA LYS A 80 -21.33 -11.51 9.07
C LYS A 80 -22.86 -11.36 9.19
N ILE A 81 -23.43 -11.66 10.37
CA ILE A 81 -24.88 -11.74 10.56
C ILE A 81 -25.37 -10.54 11.36
N CYS A 82 -26.31 -9.77 10.82
CA CYS A 82 -27.03 -8.75 11.59
C CYS A 82 -28.42 -9.25 11.99
N ILE A 83 -28.82 -8.96 13.23
CA ILE A 83 -30.14 -9.24 13.79
C ILE A 83 -30.82 -7.92 14.19
N GLY A 84 -32.06 -7.75 13.73
CA GLY A 84 -32.94 -6.65 14.09
C GLY A 84 -34.12 -7.13 14.94
N LYS A 85 -34.54 -6.33 15.91
CA LYS A 85 -35.69 -6.61 16.80
C LYS A 85 -36.58 -5.37 16.85
N CYS A 86 -37.87 -5.51 16.49
CA CYS A 86 -38.83 -4.40 16.44
C CYS A 86 -40.23 -4.89 16.80
N HIS A 87 -40.92 -4.25 17.75
CA HIS A 87 -42.30 -4.57 18.15
C HIS A 87 -42.60 -6.08 18.39
N GLY A 88 -41.60 -6.85 18.86
CA GLY A 88 -41.69 -8.30 19.06
C GLY A 88 -41.45 -9.16 17.81
N GLN A 89 -41.27 -8.55 16.63
CA GLN A 89 -40.77 -9.19 15.42
C GLN A 89 -39.24 -9.22 15.41
N HIS A 90 -38.70 -10.27 14.78
CA HIS A 90 -37.27 -10.49 14.59
C HIS A 90 -36.94 -10.49 13.10
N TYR A 91 -35.80 -9.89 12.75
CA TYR A 91 -35.29 -9.75 11.40
C TYR A 91 -33.84 -10.22 11.37
N GLN A 92 -33.40 -10.81 10.27
CA GLN A 92 -32.03 -11.22 10.08
C GLN A 92 -31.60 -10.89 8.66
N GLN A 93 -30.38 -10.37 8.49
CA GLN A 93 -29.78 -10.08 7.20
C GLN A 93 -28.27 -10.29 7.31
N THR A 94 -27.67 -10.87 6.27
CA THR A 94 -26.24 -11.15 6.20
C THR A 94 -25.52 -10.19 5.25
N ALA A 95 -24.21 -10.11 5.44
CA ALA A 95 -23.25 -9.72 4.42
C ALA A 95 -22.12 -10.76 4.38
N THR A 96 -21.45 -10.91 3.23
CA THR A 96 -20.30 -11.82 3.07
C THR A 96 -19.07 -10.95 2.82
N LEU A 97 -18.16 -10.88 3.79
CA LEU A 97 -16.87 -10.21 3.57
C LEU A 97 -15.99 -11.10 2.70
N LYS A 98 -15.38 -10.51 1.67
CA LYS A 98 -14.25 -11.09 0.96
C LYS A 98 -12.97 -10.31 1.25
N VAL A 99 -11.89 -11.02 1.52
CA VAL A 99 -10.53 -10.51 1.71
C VAL A 99 -9.73 -10.82 0.44
N TYR A 100 -8.83 -9.91 0.06
CA TYR A 100 -7.91 -10.15 -1.04
C TYR A 100 -6.51 -9.63 -0.73
N ALA A 101 -5.49 -10.30 -1.25
CA ALA A 101 -4.11 -9.83 -1.19
C ALA A 101 -3.52 -9.85 -2.61
N LEU A 102 -2.97 -8.71 -3.04
CA LEU A 102 -2.29 -8.55 -4.32
C LEU A 102 -1.31 -7.36 -4.21
N PRO A 103 0.01 -7.53 -4.42
CA PRO A 103 0.96 -6.44 -4.28
C PRO A 103 0.79 -5.39 -5.39
N ASP A 104 1.15 -4.13 -5.10
CA ASP A 104 1.06 -3.03 -6.07
C ASP A 104 2.04 -3.14 -7.25
N THR A 105 3.09 -3.95 -7.11
CA THR A 105 4.12 -4.16 -8.13
C THR A 105 4.47 -5.64 -8.23
N LEU A 106 4.52 -6.19 -9.45
CA LEU A 106 5.15 -7.49 -9.72
C LEU A 106 6.67 -7.33 -9.78
N ARG A 107 7.41 -8.37 -9.37
CA ARG A 107 8.85 -8.48 -9.65
C ARG A 107 9.02 -9.17 -10.99
N LEU A 108 9.66 -8.51 -11.95
CA LEU A 108 10.00 -9.07 -13.26
C LEU A 108 11.49 -8.93 -13.50
N GLU A 109 12.19 -10.05 -13.57
CA GLU A 109 13.65 -10.12 -13.63
C GLU A 109 14.08 -10.99 -14.82
N ALA A 110 15.14 -10.58 -15.52
CA ALA A 110 15.71 -11.32 -16.65
C ALA A 110 17.02 -12.02 -16.25
N ILE A 111 17.27 -13.20 -16.83
CA ILE A 111 18.53 -13.93 -16.74
C ILE A 111 18.96 -14.32 -18.18
N PRO A 112 19.99 -13.67 -18.76
CA PRO A 112 20.77 -12.56 -18.21
C PRO A 112 19.96 -11.28 -18.01
N HIS A 113 20.40 -10.39 -17.12
CA HIS A 113 19.70 -9.15 -16.74
C HIS A 113 19.48 -8.14 -17.88
N ILE A 114 20.18 -8.30 -19.02
CA ILE A 114 20.07 -7.43 -20.20
C ILE A 114 19.54 -8.28 -21.35
N LEU A 115 18.35 -7.94 -21.84
CA LEU A 115 17.69 -8.62 -22.96
C LEU A 115 18.28 -8.16 -24.29
N ARG A 116 19.34 -8.83 -24.74
CA ARG A 116 20.03 -8.52 -26.00
C ARG A 116 19.38 -9.22 -27.19
N PRO A 117 19.07 -8.50 -28.29
CA PRO A 117 18.56 -9.10 -29.52
C PRO A 117 19.39 -10.31 -30.00
N GLY A 118 18.71 -11.33 -30.51
CA GLY A 118 19.31 -12.59 -30.99
C GLY A 118 19.74 -13.57 -29.89
N HIS A 119 19.73 -13.20 -28.61
CA HIS A 119 20.21 -14.03 -27.50
C HIS A 119 19.05 -14.64 -26.70
N PRO A 120 19.15 -15.89 -26.20
CA PRO A 120 18.14 -16.47 -25.34
C PRO A 120 18.20 -15.88 -23.91
N ALA A 121 17.06 -15.85 -23.22
CA ALA A 121 16.99 -15.50 -21.80
C ALA A 121 15.82 -16.22 -21.12
N ASN A 122 15.89 -16.35 -19.80
CA ASN A 122 14.74 -16.69 -18.96
C ASN A 122 14.22 -15.41 -18.30
N LEU A 123 12.91 -15.18 -18.37
CA LEU A 123 12.21 -14.15 -17.62
C LEU A 123 11.53 -14.78 -16.41
N ASN A 124 11.78 -14.25 -15.21
CA ASN A 124 11.12 -14.66 -13.98
C ASN A 124 10.14 -13.55 -13.57
N CYS A 125 8.85 -13.88 -13.54
CA CYS A 125 7.83 -13.03 -12.96
C CYS A 125 7.38 -13.63 -11.62
N SER A 126 7.42 -12.83 -10.56
CA SER A 126 7.02 -13.27 -9.21
C SER A 126 6.26 -12.19 -8.46
N ALA A 127 5.41 -12.64 -7.54
CA ALA A 127 4.67 -11.80 -6.61
C ALA A 127 4.52 -12.55 -5.28
N MET A 128 4.41 -11.80 -4.19
CA MET A 128 4.37 -12.34 -2.83
C MET A 128 3.10 -11.92 -2.10
N HIS A 129 2.64 -12.74 -1.18
CA HIS A 129 1.45 -12.53 -0.34
C HIS A 129 0.17 -12.27 -1.17
N LEU A 130 -0.24 -13.27 -1.96
CA LEU A 130 -1.48 -13.26 -2.74
C LEU A 130 -2.59 -14.07 -2.06
N TYR A 131 -3.83 -13.62 -2.22
CA TYR A 131 -5.03 -14.32 -1.72
C TYR A 131 -6.30 -13.82 -2.42
N PRO A 132 -7.32 -14.67 -2.68
CA PRO A 132 -7.27 -16.13 -2.68
C PRO A 132 -6.57 -16.67 -3.94
N ILE A 133 -5.68 -17.65 -3.79
CA ILE A 133 -4.81 -18.12 -4.88
C ILE A 133 -5.56 -18.74 -6.06
N GLN A 134 -6.75 -19.31 -5.82
CA GLN A 134 -7.57 -20.00 -6.83
C GLN A 134 -8.22 -19.03 -7.84
N GLU A 135 -8.34 -17.74 -7.49
CA GLU A 135 -8.91 -16.69 -8.34
C GLU A 135 -7.82 -15.85 -9.04
N VAL A 136 -6.54 -16.21 -8.84
CA VAL A 136 -5.37 -15.59 -9.50
C VAL A 136 -5.10 -16.29 -10.83
N ALA A 137 -4.86 -15.50 -11.88
CA ALA A 137 -4.27 -15.96 -13.13
C ALA A 137 -3.03 -15.14 -13.48
N LEU A 138 -2.00 -15.79 -14.02
CA LEU A 138 -0.81 -15.14 -14.59
C LEU A 138 -0.75 -15.42 -16.09
N THR A 139 -0.62 -14.36 -16.90
CA THR A 139 -0.50 -14.42 -18.35
C THR A 139 0.77 -13.70 -18.81
N TRP A 140 1.55 -14.36 -19.66
CA TRP A 140 2.70 -13.78 -20.35
C TRP A 140 2.31 -13.36 -21.76
N TYR A 141 2.65 -12.13 -22.12
CA TYR A 141 2.52 -11.58 -23.46
C TYR A 141 3.88 -11.27 -24.08
N ARG A 142 3.99 -11.48 -25.39
CA ARG A 142 5.02 -10.90 -26.27
C ARG A 142 4.33 -9.87 -27.15
N GLY A 143 4.45 -8.59 -26.81
CA GLY A 143 3.63 -7.50 -27.34
C GLY A 143 2.13 -7.74 -27.10
N HIS A 144 1.43 -8.20 -28.14
CA HIS A 144 -0.01 -8.51 -28.10
C HIS A 144 -0.33 -10.03 -28.09
N GLN A 145 0.65 -10.91 -28.30
CA GLN A 145 0.43 -12.36 -28.33
C GLN A 145 0.59 -12.95 -26.93
N VAL A 146 -0.38 -13.74 -26.45
CA VAL A 146 -0.18 -14.62 -25.29
C VAL A 146 0.82 -15.71 -25.66
N VAL A 147 1.83 -15.94 -24.81
CA VAL A 147 2.91 -16.93 -25.04
C VAL A 147 3.03 -18.00 -23.95
N LYS A 148 2.56 -17.72 -22.73
CA LYS A 148 2.42 -18.68 -21.62
C LYS A 148 1.30 -18.21 -20.68
N THR A 149 0.61 -19.15 -20.05
CA THR A 149 -0.26 -18.91 -18.90
C THR A 149 0.18 -19.78 -17.72
N GLY A 150 -0.21 -19.39 -16.51
CA GLY A 150 0.03 -20.16 -15.28
C GLY A 150 1.36 -19.84 -14.58
N PHE A 151 1.41 -20.30 -13.34
CA PHE A 151 2.45 -20.06 -12.34
C PHE A 151 2.57 -21.29 -11.43
N ASP A 152 3.71 -21.40 -10.79
CA ASP A 152 3.93 -22.27 -9.63
C ASP A 152 3.65 -21.44 -8.36
N SER A 153 3.09 -22.06 -7.32
CA SER A 153 2.69 -21.37 -6.07
C SER A 153 3.15 -22.10 -4.82
N GLU A 154 3.59 -21.33 -3.84
CA GLU A 154 4.00 -21.78 -2.50
C GLU A 154 3.07 -21.13 -1.47
N GLU A 155 2.51 -21.93 -0.56
CA GLU A 155 1.72 -21.44 0.58
C GLU A 155 2.67 -20.94 1.69
N THR A 156 2.27 -19.84 2.33
CA THR A 156 3.01 -19.15 3.40
C THR A 156 2.12 -18.94 4.62
N ASP A 157 2.57 -18.17 5.60
CA ASP A 157 1.78 -17.85 6.79
C ASP A 157 0.40 -17.22 6.45
N GLU A 158 -0.59 -17.46 7.30
CA GLU A 158 -1.97 -16.92 7.19
C GLU A 158 -2.69 -17.24 5.85
N GLU A 159 -2.46 -18.43 5.27
CA GLU A 159 -3.05 -18.89 3.98
C GLU A 159 -2.65 -18.04 2.76
N LEU A 160 -1.72 -17.09 2.94
CA LEU A 160 -1.19 -16.26 1.87
C LEU A 160 -0.26 -17.08 0.96
N HIS A 161 -0.18 -16.74 -0.32
CA HIS A 161 0.61 -17.50 -1.29
C HIS A 161 1.66 -16.63 -2.00
N ASN A 162 2.84 -17.19 -2.26
CA ASN A 162 3.82 -16.63 -3.18
C ASN A 162 3.68 -17.31 -4.55
N ILE A 163 3.81 -16.55 -5.65
CA ILE A 163 3.77 -17.10 -7.01
C ILE A 163 5.05 -16.79 -7.79
N VAL A 164 5.44 -17.75 -8.63
CA VAL A 164 6.57 -17.65 -9.56
C VAL A 164 6.14 -18.20 -10.92
N SER A 165 6.50 -17.53 -12.00
CA SER A 165 6.37 -18.09 -13.35
C SER A 165 7.60 -17.74 -14.17
N ILE A 166 8.23 -18.75 -14.76
CA ILE A 166 9.39 -18.58 -15.64
C ILE A 166 8.96 -18.75 -17.11
N LEU A 167 9.36 -17.80 -17.95
CA LEU A 167 9.22 -17.84 -19.41
C LEU A 167 10.61 -17.93 -20.06
N SER A 168 10.89 -19.06 -20.72
CA SER A 168 12.12 -19.24 -21.50
C SER A 168 11.95 -18.70 -22.92
N VAL A 169 12.69 -17.65 -23.26
CA VAL A 169 12.68 -16.98 -24.57
C VAL A 169 13.87 -17.42 -25.40
N LYS A 170 13.63 -17.91 -26.63
CA LYS A 170 14.70 -18.25 -27.58
C LYS A 170 15.27 -16.98 -28.22
N GLY A 171 16.55 -16.99 -28.57
CA GLY A 171 17.19 -15.86 -29.25
C GLY A 171 16.54 -15.46 -30.58
N THR A 172 15.98 -16.43 -31.31
CA THR A 172 15.18 -16.19 -32.54
C THR A 172 13.87 -15.44 -32.30
N GLU A 173 13.42 -15.35 -31.05
CA GLU A 173 12.18 -14.71 -30.62
C GLU A 173 12.45 -13.37 -29.90
N MET A 174 13.73 -13.01 -29.71
CA MET A 174 14.19 -11.77 -29.09
C MET A 174 14.73 -10.82 -30.16
N ALA A 175 13.85 -10.03 -30.78
CA ALA A 175 14.22 -8.93 -31.65
C ALA A 175 14.28 -7.60 -30.85
N GLU A 176 14.94 -6.59 -31.40
CA GLU A 176 15.00 -5.26 -30.77
C GLU A 176 13.62 -4.61 -30.68
N GLY A 177 13.34 -3.94 -29.56
CA GLY A 177 12.05 -3.29 -29.29
C GLY A 177 10.91 -4.26 -28.92
N VAL A 178 11.16 -5.58 -28.82
CA VAL A 178 10.14 -6.54 -28.38
C VAL A 178 9.88 -6.39 -26.89
N GLU A 179 8.66 -6.01 -26.52
CA GLU A 179 8.15 -6.06 -25.15
C GLU A 179 7.75 -7.50 -24.76
N PHE A 180 8.22 -7.94 -23.60
CA PHE A 180 7.67 -9.07 -22.84
C PHE A 180 6.96 -8.53 -21.60
N ARG A 181 5.68 -8.87 -21.44
CA ARG A 181 4.83 -8.37 -20.36
C ARG A 181 4.29 -9.54 -19.53
N CYS A 182 4.51 -9.49 -18.23
CA CYS A 182 3.84 -10.34 -17.26
C CYS A 182 2.62 -9.59 -16.71
N GLU A 183 1.48 -10.27 -16.71
CA GLU A 183 0.21 -9.75 -16.22
C GLU A 183 -0.36 -10.74 -15.20
N VAL A 184 -0.74 -10.23 -14.03
CA VAL A 184 -1.41 -10.99 -12.97
C VAL A 184 -2.78 -10.38 -12.74
N THR A 185 -3.83 -11.18 -12.88
CA THR A 185 -5.21 -10.80 -12.61
C THR A 185 -5.75 -11.57 -11.42
N LEU A 186 -6.47 -10.89 -10.54
CA LEU A 186 -7.17 -11.45 -9.40
C LEU A 186 -8.63 -11.03 -9.45
N HIS A 187 -9.54 -11.99 -9.33
CA HIS A 187 -10.99 -11.75 -9.33
C HIS A 187 -11.52 -11.97 -7.92
N VAL A 188 -12.33 -11.04 -7.38
CA VAL A 188 -12.85 -11.18 -6.03
C VAL A 188 -14.23 -10.55 -5.88
N GLY A 189 -15.24 -11.41 -5.82
CA GLY A 189 -16.64 -10.98 -5.77
C GLY A 189 -17.07 -10.43 -7.13
N GLN A 190 -17.22 -9.11 -7.22
CA GLN A 190 -17.51 -8.40 -8.48
C GLN A 190 -16.33 -7.52 -8.93
N GLU A 191 -15.26 -7.43 -8.13
CA GLU A 191 -14.06 -6.65 -8.42
C GLU A 191 -13.04 -7.47 -9.20
N THR A 192 -12.19 -6.80 -9.99
CA THR A 192 -11.07 -7.41 -10.70
C THR A 192 -9.85 -6.51 -10.62
N PHE A 193 -8.76 -7.05 -10.08
CA PHE A 193 -7.51 -6.33 -9.87
C PHE A 193 -6.42 -6.86 -10.80
N THR A 194 -5.84 -5.98 -11.62
CA THR A 194 -4.75 -6.32 -12.53
C THR A 194 -3.44 -5.68 -12.07
N ARG A 195 -2.34 -6.41 -12.21
CA ARG A 195 -0.96 -5.96 -12.02
C ARG A 195 -0.13 -6.35 -13.22
N VAL A 196 0.79 -5.47 -13.60
CA VAL A 196 1.55 -5.56 -14.85
C VAL A 196 3.01 -5.20 -14.57
N ALA A 197 3.92 -5.96 -15.16
CA ALA A 197 5.31 -5.55 -15.34
C ALA A 197 5.77 -5.94 -16.74
N SER A 198 6.64 -5.14 -17.37
CA SER A 198 7.23 -5.48 -18.67
C SER A 198 8.70 -5.14 -18.76
N LEU A 199 9.38 -5.82 -19.69
CA LEU A 199 10.77 -5.60 -20.08
C LEU A 199 10.84 -5.56 -21.61
N VAL A 200 11.77 -4.76 -22.15
CA VAL A 200 11.97 -4.59 -23.60
C VAL A 200 13.39 -5.01 -23.96
N ALA A 201 13.55 -5.73 -25.07
CA ALA A 201 14.86 -6.09 -25.60
C ALA A 201 15.53 -4.90 -26.32
N SER A 202 16.81 -4.65 -26.02
CA SER A 202 17.58 -3.49 -26.52
C SER A 202 19.04 -3.86 -26.84
N ALA A 203 19.63 -3.21 -27.85
CA ALA A 203 21.04 -3.40 -28.18
C ALA A 203 22.00 -2.68 -27.19
N ASP A 204 21.57 -1.56 -26.60
CA ASP A 204 22.43 -0.66 -25.83
C ASP A 204 22.78 -1.17 -24.42
N ALA A 205 23.84 -1.98 -24.33
CA ALA A 205 24.72 -2.06 -23.15
C ALA A 205 26.07 -2.74 -23.45
N VAL A 206 26.90 -2.13 -24.30
CA VAL A 206 28.37 -2.25 -24.25
C VAL A 206 28.98 -0.88 -24.48
N THR A 207 29.12 -0.09 -23.42
CA THR A 207 30.07 1.04 -23.44
C THR A 207 31.47 0.46 -23.31
N GLU A 208 32.05 0.01 -24.42
CA GLU A 208 33.46 -0.36 -24.46
C GLU A 208 34.28 0.90 -24.15
N GLN A 209 34.78 0.97 -22.92
CA GLN A 209 35.51 2.14 -22.43
C GLN A 209 36.84 2.22 -23.20
N PRO A 210 37.07 3.26 -24.02
CA PRO A 210 38.20 3.29 -24.93
C PRO A 210 39.51 3.28 -24.12
N VAL A 211 40.32 2.24 -24.32
CA VAL A 211 41.63 2.10 -23.69
C VAL A 211 42.51 3.23 -24.22
N ALA A 212 42.73 4.25 -23.39
CA ALA A 212 43.60 5.37 -23.72
C ALA A 212 45.05 4.87 -23.85
N VAL A 213 45.53 4.75 -25.09
CA VAL A 213 46.93 4.45 -25.39
C VAL A 213 47.79 5.64 -24.96
N VAL A 214 48.48 5.50 -23.83
CA VAL A 214 49.49 6.48 -23.36
C VAL A 214 50.87 5.94 -23.68
N THR A 215 51.38 6.33 -24.85
CA THR A 215 52.79 6.17 -25.24
C THR A 215 53.63 7.39 -24.84
N SER A 216 54.94 7.19 -24.69
CA SER A 216 55.99 8.21 -24.46
C SER A 216 55.98 8.95 -23.10
N THR A 217 57.13 9.28 -22.51
CA THR A 217 58.50 8.69 -22.56
C THR A 217 59.29 9.22 -21.35
N GLY A 218 60.17 8.40 -20.77
CA GLY A 218 61.04 8.83 -19.66
C GLY A 218 62.16 7.83 -19.39
N SER A 219 63.41 8.29 -19.50
CA SER A 219 64.64 7.51 -19.30
C SER A 219 65.76 8.43 -18.83
N PRO A 220 66.92 7.93 -18.36
CA PRO A 220 67.23 6.55 -17.95
C PRO A 220 67.87 6.48 -16.54
N SER A 221 68.06 5.27 -15.99
CA SER A 221 69.23 5.00 -15.13
C SER A 221 69.63 3.52 -15.13
N THR A 222 70.90 3.26 -14.86
CA THR A 222 71.64 2.04 -15.22
C THR A 222 71.58 0.90 -14.20
N ALA A 223 71.32 -0.32 -14.68
CA ALA A 223 71.98 -1.55 -14.23
C ALA A 223 72.01 -2.58 -15.38
N ARG A 224 73.15 -3.25 -15.61
CA ARG A 224 73.29 -4.42 -16.53
C ARG A 224 73.48 -5.72 -15.73
N PRO A 225 73.35 -6.91 -16.35
CA PRO A 225 72.86 -8.10 -15.67
C PRO A 225 73.94 -9.17 -15.41
N VAL A 226 73.51 -10.27 -14.77
CA VAL A 226 74.15 -11.59 -14.85
C VAL A 226 73.12 -12.58 -15.40
N ALA A 227 73.53 -13.54 -16.22
CA ALA A 227 72.65 -14.54 -16.83
C ALA A 227 73.38 -15.86 -17.08
N THR A 228 72.71 -16.99 -16.78
CA THR A 228 73.16 -18.35 -17.14
C THR A 228 71.94 -19.25 -17.46
N THR A 229 71.92 -19.73 -18.71
CA THR A 229 71.55 -21.06 -19.28
C THR A 229 70.98 -22.16 -18.34
N ALA A 230 70.16 -23.15 -18.77
CA ALA A 230 69.86 -23.69 -20.13
C ALA A 230 68.46 -24.40 -20.27
N LEU A 231 68.19 -25.08 -21.40
CA LEU A 231 66.96 -25.81 -21.79
C LEU A 231 67.22 -27.36 -21.98
N PRO A 232 66.39 -28.19 -22.70
CA PRO A 232 65.10 -28.86 -22.35
C PRO A 232 65.17 -30.42 -22.57
N PRO A 233 64.26 -31.20 -23.27
CA PRO A 233 62.79 -31.45 -23.19
C PRO A 233 62.32 -32.96 -23.10
N GLY A 234 61.10 -33.23 -22.56
CA GLY A 234 60.17 -34.36 -22.91
C GLY A 234 60.61 -35.84 -22.66
N PRO A 235 59.85 -36.89 -23.11
CA PRO A 235 58.43 -36.95 -23.58
C PRO A 235 57.59 -38.21 -23.12
N SER A 236 56.36 -38.39 -23.65
CA SER A 236 55.57 -39.66 -23.86
C SER A 236 54.44 -40.11 -22.88
N VAL A 237 53.44 -40.79 -23.47
CA VAL A 237 52.24 -41.52 -22.94
C VAL A 237 52.20 -42.93 -23.62
N PRO A 238 51.16 -43.83 -23.56
CA PRO A 238 49.87 -43.89 -22.83
C PRO A 238 49.84 -45.11 -21.84
N THR A 239 48.82 -45.95 -21.52
CA THR A 239 47.43 -46.26 -21.99
C THR A 239 46.68 -47.13 -20.94
N GLY A 240 45.33 -47.21 -20.96
CA GLY A 240 44.58 -48.37 -20.40
C GLY A 240 43.17 -48.10 -19.82
N ASP A 241 42.15 -48.78 -20.36
CA ASP A 241 40.72 -48.84 -19.98
C ASP A 241 40.12 -50.13 -20.65
N PRO A 242 38.93 -50.72 -20.36
CA PRO A 242 37.92 -50.53 -19.30
C PRO A 242 37.57 -51.83 -18.52
N THR A 243 36.46 -51.85 -17.75
CA THR A 243 35.30 -52.80 -17.88
C THR A 243 34.44 -52.87 -16.59
N THR A 244 33.10 -52.98 -16.73
CA THR A 244 32.08 -53.12 -15.66
C THR A 244 31.41 -54.53 -15.71
N PRO A 245 30.21 -54.84 -15.18
CA PRO A 245 29.44 -54.36 -14.00
C PRO A 245 28.97 -55.52 -13.06
N ARG A 246 28.44 -55.23 -11.86
CA ARG A 246 27.21 -55.89 -11.33
C ARG A 246 26.64 -55.35 -10.00
N GLU A 247 25.32 -55.21 -9.98
CA GLU A 247 24.40 -55.33 -8.83
C GLU A 247 24.08 -56.85 -8.55
N PRO A 248 23.29 -57.30 -7.53
CA PRO A 248 22.14 -56.60 -6.89
C PRO A 248 21.84 -56.90 -5.37
N ASN A 249 20.77 -56.27 -4.85
CA ASN A 249 19.89 -56.69 -3.72
C ASN A 249 20.50 -56.83 -2.29
N THR A 250 19.81 -56.51 -1.19
CA THR A 250 18.58 -57.17 -0.67
C THR A 250 17.98 -56.35 0.51
N ALA A 251 16.68 -56.51 0.81
CA ALA A 251 15.98 -55.79 1.88
C ALA A 251 15.56 -56.67 3.09
N THR A 252 15.48 -56.09 4.29
CA THR A 252 14.76 -56.50 5.53
C THR A 252 14.88 -55.28 6.48
N THR A 253 13.86 -54.56 6.97
CA THR A 253 12.53 -54.81 7.58
C THR A 253 12.59 -55.13 9.09
N LEU A 254 11.70 -54.49 9.88
CA LEU A 254 11.44 -54.66 11.34
C LEU A 254 12.46 -54.04 12.34
N ASP A 255 12.09 -53.61 13.56
CA ASP A 255 10.84 -52.97 14.06
C ASP A 255 11.04 -52.40 15.50
N LEU A 256 10.07 -51.59 15.95
CA LEU A 256 9.55 -51.44 17.33
C LEU A 256 10.36 -50.76 18.47
N ALA A 257 9.60 -50.01 19.30
CA ALA A 257 9.80 -49.57 20.70
C ALA A 257 11.08 -48.78 21.06
N ALA A 258 11.07 -47.55 21.59
CA ALA A 258 10.19 -46.83 22.55
C ALA A 258 10.26 -47.31 24.02
N VAL A 259 10.88 -46.51 24.91
CA VAL A 259 10.58 -46.49 26.36
C VAL A 259 11.04 -45.19 27.06
N THR A 260 10.06 -44.48 27.63
CA THR A 260 10.02 -43.59 28.83
C THR A 260 11.24 -42.80 29.39
N ASP A 261 10.94 -41.53 29.66
CA ASP A 261 11.18 -40.76 30.90
C ASP A 261 12.42 -39.84 31.15
N THR A 262 12.04 -38.64 31.62
CA THR A 262 12.74 -37.44 32.12
C THR A 262 13.24 -37.59 33.59
N PRO A 263 13.74 -36.56 34.35
CA PRO A 263 13.90 -35.11 34.11
C PRO A 263 15.22 -34.46 34.67
N SER A 264 15.24 -33.11 34.77
CA SER A 264 16.06 -32.25 35.65
C SER A 264 17.47 -31.83 35.14
N THR A 265 18.04 -30.64 35.43
CA THR A 265 17.72 -29.62 36.45
C THR A 265 17.97 -28.16 35.97
N GLU A 266 17.27 -27.21 36.61
CA GLU A 266 17.39 -25.72 36.62
C GLU A 266 18.69 -25.20 37.34
N PRO A 267 18.91 -23.89 37.70
CA PRO A 267 18.15 -22.63 37.50
C PRO A 267 18.96 -21.34 37.11
N SER A 268 18.25 -20.19 37.10
CA SER A 268 18.69 -18.80 37.42
C SER A 268 19.14 -17.84 36.27
N VAL A 269 18.56 -16.64 36.02
CA VAL A 269 18.17 -15.43 36.85
C VAL A 269 19.29 -14.35 36.82
N LEU A 270 19.11 -13.04 36.55
CA LEU A 270 17.93 -12.12 36.61
C LEU A 270 18.11 -10.81 35.76
N GLN A 271 16.99 -10.16 35.33
CA GLN A 271 16.66 -8.70 35.12
C GLN A 271 17.68 -7.64 34.61
N GLU A 272 17.33 -6.39 34.21
CA GLU A 272 16.15 -5.69 33.62
C GLU A 272 16.49 -4.17 33.49
N LEU A 273 15.71 -3.36 32.73
CA LEU A 273 15.21 -1.99 33.06
C LEU A 273 15.07 -1.00 31.87
N THR A 274 13.83 -0.92 31.36
CA THR A 274 12.99 0.29 31.33
C THR A 274 13.43 1.58 30.60
N ALA A 275 12.83 1.76 29.41
CA ALA A 275 12.12 2.94 28.86
C ALA A 275 12.63 4.39 29.05
N GLY A 276 12.57 5.16 27.94
CA GLY A 276 12.61 6.63 27.93
C GLY A 276 11.87 7.23 26.72
N SER A 277 11.10 8.29 26.94
CA SER A 277 10.33 9.02 25.91
C SER A 277 10.79 10.49 25.84
N PRO A 278 10.80 11.14 24.66
CA PRO A 278 10.96 12.59 24.56
C PRO A 278 9.69 13.31 24.04
N THR A 279 9.19 14.26 24.84
CA THR A 279 8.18 15.25 24.43
C THR A 279 8.84 16.42 23.69
N ALA A 280 8.07 17.17 22.89
CA ALA A 280 8.56 18.33 22.14
C ALA A 280 9.10 19.48 23.02
N LEU A 281 9.99 20.29 22.45
CA LEU A 281 10.41 21.59 22.99
C LEU A 281 10.37 22.68 21.91
N ALA A 282 10.14 23.92 22.35
CA ALA A 282 9.90 25.08 21.48
C ALA A 282 11.19 25.91 21.22
N ALA A 283 11.09 26.86 20.30
CA ALA A 283 12.20 27.72 19.87
C ALA A 283 12.57 28.81 20.90
N THR A 284 13.85 29.15 20.96
CA THR A 284 14.37 30.35 21.63
C THR A 284 15.43 31.01 20.76
N THR A 285 15.35 32.33 20.59
CA THR A 285 16.30 33.15 19.82
C THR A 285 17.34 33.84 20.72
N THR A 286 18.62 33.79 20.34
CA THR A 286 19.68 34.68 20.86
C THR A 286 20.65 35.08 19.73
N LEU A 287 21.32 36.23 19.90
CA LEU A 287 22.10 36.91 18.84
C LEU A 287 23.61 36.77 19.00
N LEU A 288 24.29 36.90 17.84
CA LEU A 288 25.67 37.37 17.59
C LEU A 288 26.77 37.14 18.65
N GLY A 289 27.81 36.42 18.22
CA GLY A 289 29.19 36.67 18.62
C GLY A 289 30.06 36.81 17.36
N SER A 290 30.94 37.83 17.30
CA SER A 290 31.81 38.09 16.14
C SER A 290 33.27 37.79 16.45
N GLY A 291 34.00 37.20 15.50
CA GLY A 291 35.42 36.86 15.65
C GLY A 291 36.08 36.53 14.31
N THR A 292 36.76 37.51 13.71
CA THR A 292 37.43 37.37 12.41
C THR A 292 38.91 36.99 12.56
N ALA A 293 39.29 35.84 12.00
CA ALA A 293 40.66 35.55 11.55
C ALA A 293 40.57 34.69 10.28
N GLY A 294 41.28 35.08 9.22
CA GLY A 294 41.11 34.48 7.90
C GLY A 294 42.06 33.31 7.63
N THR A 295 41.53 32.22 7.07
CA THR A 295 42.29 31.16 6.41
C THR A 295 41.80 31.02 4.96
N VAL A 296 42.72 30.70 4.05
CA VAL A 296 42.50 30.59 2.59
C VAL A 296 41.29 29.69 2.26
N PRO A 297 40.47 30.02 1.24
CA PRO A 297 39.35 29.18 0.82
C PRO A 297 39.84 27.83 0.27
N SER A 298 39.79 26.81 1.12
CA SER A 298 39.99 25.41 0.71
C SER A 298 39.03 25.02 -0.40
N THR A 299 39.58 24.41 -1.46
CA THR A 299 38.90 24.01 -2.71
C THR A 299 37.48 23.51 -2.47
N GLY A 300 36.50 24.23 -3.03
CA GLY A 300 35.12 24.17 -2.56
C GLY A 300 34.51 22.76 -2.56
N THR A 301 34.27 22.23 -1.36
CA THR A 301 33.21 21.25 -1.13
C THR A 301 31.90 21.86 -1.61
N MET A 302 31.41 21.46 -2.78
CA MET A 302 30.10 21.89 -3.26
C MET A 302 29.06 21.62 -2.17
N PRO A 303 28.11 22.55 -1.92
CA PRO A 303 27.04 22.29 -0.97
C PRO A 303 26.33 21.01 -1.39
N ALA A 304 26.34 20.00 -0.51
CA ALA A 304 25.60 18.79 -0.74
C ALA A 304 24.12 19.16 -0.81
N CYS A 305 23.52 19.04 -1.99
CA CYS A 305 22.13 19.44 -2.17
C CYS A 305 21.25 18.71 -1.16
N SER A 306 20.40 19.45 -0.45
CA SER A 306 19.53 18.91 0.58
C SER A 306 18.08 18.90 0.09
N LEU A 307 17.44 17.74 0.21
CA LEU A 307 16.02 17.56 -0.09
C LEU A 307 15.20 17.74 1.21
N GLN A 308 14.19 18.61 1.16
CA GLN A 308 13.29 18.88 2.28
C GLN A 308 11.84 18.69 1.87
N ILE A 309 10.99 18.29 2.80
CA ILE A 309 9.56 18.05 2.62
C ILE A 309 8.78 18.61 3.81
N TRP A 310 7.64 19.27 3.57
CA TRP A 310 6.78 19.80 4.61
C TRP A 310 5.32 19.88 4.16
N SER A 311 4.40 20.00 5.13
CA SER A 311 2.97 20.20 4.92
C SER A 311 2.52 21.56 5.45
N LEU A 312 1.56 22.19 4.76
CA LEU A 312 0.92 23.44 5.15
C LEU A 312 -0.61 23.32 4.96
N PRO A 313 -1.42 23.30 6.04
CA PRO A 313 -1.02 23.18 7.46
C PRO A 313 -0.23 21.89 7.76
N PRO A 314 0.54 21.82 8.87
CA PRO A 314 1.35 20.65 9.21
C PRO A 314 0.50 19.38 9.38
N THR A 315 -0.68 19.53 9.99
CA THR A 315 -1.72 18.50 10.09
C THR A 315 -2.88 18.92 9.19
N GLY A 316 -3.38 18.00 8.36
CA GLY A 316 -4.55 18.25 7.52
C GLY A 316 -5.85 18.24 8.33
N THR A 317 -6.85 18.98 7.84
CA THR A 317 -8.22 18.96 8.37
C THR A 317 -9.19 18.61 7.25
N ARG A 318 -10.10 17.68 7.52
CA ARG A 318 -11.04 17.18 6.52
C ARG A 318 -11.90 18.30 5.93
N GLY A 319 -12.07 18.28 4.61
CA GLY A 319 -12.78 19.32 3.86
C GLY A 319 -12.04 20.65 3.73
N ARG A 320 -10.85 20.82 4.32
CA ARG A 320 -10.01 22.02 4.21
C ARG A 320 -8.87 21.81 3.21
N ALA A 321 -8.32 22.90 2.70
CA ALA A 321 -7.18 22.83 1.78
C ALA A 321 -5.90 22.34 2.50
N LEU A 322 -5.11 21.52 1.81
CA LEU A 322 -3.84 20.99 2.29
C LEU A 322 -2.80 21.05 1.17
N ARG A 323 -1.61 21.56 1.50
CA ARG A 323 -0.43 21.57 0.62
C ARG A 323 0.64 20.65 1.20
N ILE A 324 1.26 19.83 0.36
CA ILE A 324 2.50 19.12 0.67
C ILE A 324 3.53 19.58 -0.35
N GLU A 325 4.68 20.08 0.10
CA GLU A 325 5.72 20.65 -0.76
C GLU A 325 7.04 19.95 -0.49
N CYS A 326 7.78 19.64 -1.55
CA CYS A 326 9.12 19.06 -1.48
C CYS A 326 10.09 19.86 -2.36
N HIS A 327 11.17 20.35 -1.74
CA HIS A 327 12.10 21.30 -2.32
C HIS A 327 13.56 20.85 -2.16
N ALA A 328 14.34 20.96 -3.23
CA ALA A 328 15.75 20.62 -3.29
C ALA A 328 16.62 21.88 -3.30
N GLN A 329 17.39 22.10 -2.22
CA GLN A 329 18.34 23.21 -2.14
C GLN A 329 19.65 22.84 -2.84
N CYS A 330 19.64 22.86 -4.18
CA CYS A 330 20.77 22.55 -5.04
C CYS A 330 21.44 23.83 -5.59
N ALA A 331 22.76 23.81 -5.80
CA ALA A 331 23.52 24.91 -6.44
C ALA A 331 23.38 24.96 -7.98
N GLY A 332 22.31 24.37 -8.53
CA GLY A 332 22.06 24.26 -9.97
C GLY A 332 20.76 23.51 -10.24
N ASN A 333 20.33 23.48 -11.50
CA ASN A 333 19.05 22.90 -11.91
C ASN A 333 18.93 21.44 -11.46
N ALA A 334 17.90 21.15 -10.68
CA ALA A 334 17.59 19.83 -10.16
C ALA A 334 16.09 19.58 -10.23
N THR A 335 15.69 18.31 -10.34
CA THR A 335 14.29 17.90 -10.50
C THR A 335 13.87 17.04 -9.32
N VAL A 336 12.78 17.45 -8.66
CA VAL A 336 12.13 16.67 -7.60
C VAL A 336 10.97 15.88 -8.21
N SER A 337 10.77 14.65 -7.75
CA SER A 337 9.63 13.80 -8.12
C SER A 337 9.03 13.12 -6.90
N TRP A 338 7.74 12.78 -6.96
CA TRP A 338 7.04 12.03 -5.91
C TRP A 338 7.24 10.52 -6.11
N LEU A 339 7.77 9.86 -5.08
CA LEU A 339 8.03 8.42 -5.05
C LEU A 339 6.91 7.65 -4.31
N ARG A 340 6.23 8.29 -3.37
CA ARG A 340 5.05 7.75 -2.68
C ARG A 340 4.11 8.87 -2.24
N THR A 341 2.82 8.65 -2.46
CA THR A 341 1.70 9.42 -1.92
C THR A 341 0.65 8.43 -1.39
N PRO A 342 -0.13 8.76 -0.34
CA PRO A 342 -1.15 7.85 0.18
C PRO A 342 -2.29 7.55 -0.81
N ALA A 343 -2.67 8.53 -1.63
CA ALA A 343 -3.57 8.35 -2.77
C ALA A 343 -2.79 8.41 -4.10
N ALA A 344 -3.41 8.00 -5.21
CA ALA A 344 -2.83 8.15 -6.55
C ALA A 344 -2.58 9.64 -6.88
N LEU A 345 -1.48 9.94 -7.58
CA LEU A 345 -1.09 11.32 -7.92
C LEU A 345 -2.18 12.11 -8.68
N SER A 346 -3.06 11.43 -9.42
CA SER A 346 -4.22 12.04 -10.10
C SER A 346 -5.29 12.63 -9.15
N GLN A 347 -5.24 12.35 -7.85
CA GLN A 347 -6.10 12.98 -6.84
C GLN A 347 -5.57 14.33 -6.34
N TYR A 348 -4.33 14.69 -6.72
CA TYR A 348 -3.66 15.92 -6.32
C TYR A 348 -3.49 16.85 -7.53
N ARG A 349 -3.55 18.18 -7.32
CA ARG A 349 -2.97 19.12 -8.28
C ARG A 349 -1.48 19.23 -7.99
N GLU A 350 -0.64 18.58 -8.80
CA GLU A 350 0.80 18.80 -8.77
C GLU A 350 1.17 20.11 -9.49
N GLU A 351 2.01 20.91 -8.84
CA GLU A 351 2.65 22.10 -9.41
C GLU A 351 4.16 21.97 -9.23
N SER A 352 4.87 21.69 -10.34
CA SER A 352 6.33 21.53 -10.36
C SER A 352 7.01 22.79 -10.92
N ALA A 353 8.08 23.21 -10.23
CA ALA A 353 8.82 24.44 -10.47
C ALA A 353 10.33 24.17 -10.34
N GLY A 354 10.85 23.28 -11.20
CA GLY A 354 12.25 22.87 -11.18
C GLY A 354 12.64 22.15 -9.89
N SER A 355 13.26 22.87 -8.96
CA SER A 355 13.74 22.36 -7.68
C SER A 355 12.64 22.18 -6.62
N SER A 356 11.42 22.67 -6.84
CA SER A 356 10.25 22.35 -5.99
C SER A 356 9.21 21.55 -6.77
N SER A 357 8.57 20.58 -6.11
CA SER A 357 7.25 20.08 -6.50
C SER A 357 6.28 20.20 -5.34
N THR A 358 5.07 20.67 -5.62
CA THR A 358 4.00 20.88 -4.65
C THR A 358 2.76 20.10 -5.03
N LEU A 359 2.27 19.24 -4.14
CA LEU A 359 0.95 18.64 -4.21
C LEU A 359 -0.06 19.53 -3.50
N ARG A 360 -1.19 19.83 -4.16
CA ARG A 360 -2.30 20.60 -3.57
C ARG A 360 -3.59 19.79 -3.59
N LEU A 361 -4.27 19.82 -2.45
CA LEU A 361 -5.62 19.34 -2.25
C LEU A 361 -6.50 20.54 -1.87
N ASP A 362 -7.54 20.82 -2.65
CA ASP A 362 -8.51 21.86 -2.30
C ASP A 362 -9.40 21.43 -1.12
N ARG A 363 -9.56 20.11 -0.92
CA ARG A 363 -10.23 19.46 0.22
C ARG A 363 -9.49 18.18 0.61
N ALA A 364 -8.87 18.15 1.79
CA ALA A 364 -8.30 16.93 2.36
C ALA A 364 -9.40 15.97 2.84
N GLU A 365 -9.10 14.68 2.85
CA GLU A 365 -10.00 13.57 3.21
C GLU A 365 -9.16 12.48 3.90
N PRO A 366 -9.76 11.54 4.68
CA PRO A 366 -9.00 10.58 5.48
C PRO A 366 -8.03 9.69 4.68
N TRP A 367 -8.28 9.40 3.41
CA TRP A 367 -7.36 8.62 2.55
C TRP A 367 -6.15 9.42 2.04
N HIS A 368 -6.09 10.74 2.29
CA HIS A 368 -4.91 11.56 2.03
C HIS A 368 -3.91 11.55 3.20
N GLN A 369 -4.19 10.83 4.29
CA GLN A 369 -3.28 10.68 5.42
C GLN A 369 -2.21 9.60 5.18
N GLY A 370 -1.05 9.72 5.82
CA GLY A 370 0.03 8.73 5.79
C GLY A 370 1.35 9.27 5.25
N ARG A 371 2.22 8.36 4.78
CA ARG A 371 3.62 8.66 4.45
C ARG A 371 3.82 9.11 3.00
N TYR A 372 4.04 10.41 2.81
CA TYR A 372 4.52 11.02 1.59
C TYR A 372 6.03 10.83 1.46
N GLN A 373 6.54 10.56 0.26
CA GLN A 373 7.97 10.46 -0.02
C GLN A 373 8.29 11.07 -1.38
N CYS A 374 9.27 11.98 -1.41
CA CYS A 374 9.81 12.56 -2.63
C CYS A 374 11.28 12.15 -2.82
N VAL A 375 11.77 12.25 -4.06
CA VAL A 375 13.12 11.88 -4.48
C VAL A 375 13.74 12.97 -5.36
N LEU A 376 15.04 13.21 -5.16
CA LEU A 376 15.87 14.07 -5.99
C LEU A 376 16.44 13.26 -7.16
N LEU A 377 16.10 13.62 -8.39
CA LEU A 377 16.59 12.95 -9.60
C LEU A 377 17.98 13.47 -9.97
N GLY A 378 19.00 12.60 -9.96
CA GLY A 378 20.37 12.96 -10.31
C GLY A 378 21.42 11.92 -9.90
N ARG A 379 22.71 12.28 -10.00
CA ARG A 379 23.87 11.39 -9.73
C ARG A 379 24.00 10.89 -8.28
N ARG A 380 23.19 11.44 -7.36
CA ARG A 380 23.03 10.96 -5.98
C ARG A 380 21.55 11.06 -5.63
N ALA A 381 20.81 9.97 -5.84
CA ALA A 381 19.41 9.92 -5.45
C ALA A 381 19.31 10.08 -3.93
N GLN A 382 18.64 11.15 -3.49
CA GLN A 382 18.23 11.36 -2.11
C GLN A 382 16.72 11.26 -2.05
N ALA A 383 16.18 10.59 -1.03
CA ALA A 383 14.75 10.58 -0.78
C ALA A 383 14.48 11.00 0.67
N VAL A 384 13.41 11.75 0.87
CA VAL A 384 12.95 12.20 2.19
C VAL A 384 11.45 11.94 2.30
N SER A 385 10.97 11.64 3.50
CA SER A 385 9.55 11.36 3.73
C SER A 385 8.97 12.14 4.89
N LEU A 386 7.69 12.46 4.76
CA LEU A 386 6.85 13.14 5.74
C LEU A 386 5.63 12.28 6.01
N GLU A 387 5.21 12.19 7.27
CA GLU A 387 3.94 11.58 7.65
C GLU A 387 2.93 12.68 7.96
N VAL A 388 1.80 12.67 7.26
CA VAL A 388 0.78 13.71 7.36
C VAL A 388 -0.53 13.08 7.82
N MET A 389 -1.04 13.50 8.98
CA MET A 389 -2.35 13.09 9.48
C MET A 389 -3.45 14.02 8.95
N VAL A 390 -4.64 13.47 8.67
CA VAL A 390 -5.84 14.26 8.35
C VAL A 390 -6.88 14.00 9.43
N MET A 391 -7.14 15.01 10.27
CA MET A 391 -8.16 14.96 11.31
C MET A 391 -9.51 15.40 10.75
N ASP A 392 -10.63 14.88 11.26
CA ASP A 392 -11.95 15.49 11.02
C ASP A 392 -11.98 16.94 11.55
N ASP A 393 -12.81 17.79 10.95
CA ASP A 393 -12.99 19.18 11.40
C ASP A 393 -13.73 19.18 12.74
N SER A 394 -12.96 19.17 13.83
CA SER A 394 -13.47 19.20 15.19
C SER A 394 -14.06 20.57 15.47
N PHE A 395 -15.35 20.71 15.19
CA PHE A 395 -16.16 21.88 15.53
C PHE A 395 -15.97 22.25 17.01
N SER A 396 -15.08 23.20 17.29
CA SER A 396 -15.10 23.91 18.56
C SER A 396 -16.45 24.62 18.60
N SER A 397 -17.32 24.20 19.51
CA SER A 397 -18.71 24.66 19.64
C SER A 397 -18.78 26.06 20.29
N SER A 398 -18.03 27.00 19.71
CA SER A 398 -17.83 28.36 20.16
C SER A 398 -18.20 29.34 19.04
N THR A 399 -19.08 30.29 19.37
CA THR A 399 -19.43 31.47 18.55
C THR A 399 -20.07 31.23 17.18
N ALA A 400 -21.31 30.72 17.16
CA ALA A 400 -22.28 31.00 16.09
C ALA A 400 -23.77 31.10 16.54
N THR A 401 -24.08 30.82 17.82
CA THR A 401 -25.45 30.82 18.37
C THR A 401 -25.93 32.22 18.80
N ALA A 402 -25.87 33.21 17.91
CA ALA A 402 -26.10 34.62 18.25
C ALA A 402 -26.85 35.46 17.20
N MET A 403 -27.99 34.98 16.67
CA MET A 403 -29.15 35.81 16.24
C MET A 403 -30.31 34.91 15.78
N GLY A 404 -31.45 34.91 16.51
CA GLY A 404 -32.60 34.08 16.13
C GLY A 404 -33.86 34.16 16.98
N THR A 405 -33.85 34.81 18.15
CA THR A 405 -34.94 34.76 19.14
C THR A 405 -35.74 36.05 19.32
N ALA A 406 -35.54 37.07 18.47
CA ALA A 406 -36.26 38.34 18.54
C ALA A 406 -37.59 38.38 17.75
N GLY A 407 -37.76 37.57 16.70
CA GLY A 407 -38.88 37.71 15.77
C GLY A 407 -40.25 37.23 16.28
N SER A 408 -40.28 36.26 17.19
CA SER A 408 -41.50 35.52 17.53
C SER A 408 -42.52 36.31 18.38
N LEU A 409 -42.03 37.18 19.28
CA LEU A 409 -42.88 37.94 20.21
C LEU A 409 -43.72 39.03 19.51
N LEU A 410 -43.17 39.70 18.49
CA LEU A 410 -43.91 40.72 17.74
C LEU A 410 -45.04 40.11 16.91
N GLY A 411 -44.84 38.93 16.32
CA GLY A 411 -45.88 38.22 15.57
C GLY A 411 -47.12 37.91 16.42
N LEU A 412 -46.91 37.39 17.64
CA LEU A 412 -48.00 37.08 18.58
C LEU A 412 -48.77 38.34 19.02
N ILE A 413 -48.08 39.46 19.25
CA ILE A 413 -48.72 40.74 19.61
C ILE A 413 -49.59 41.26 18.45
N VAL A 414 -49.11 41.18 17.20
CA VAL A 414 -49.89 41.60 16.02
C VAL A 414 -51.11 40.70 15.81
N VAL A 415 -50.97 39.37 15.90
CA VAL A 415 -52.11 38.44 15.78
C VAL A 415 -53.13 38.66 16.90
N GLY A 416 -52.68 38.89 18.13
CA GLY A 416 -53.54 39.27 19.26
C GLY A 416 -54.27 40.60 19.06
N ALA A 417 -53.62 41.60 18.46
CA ALA A 417 -54.24 42.89 18.15
C ALA A 417 -55.28 42.79 17.01
N VAL A 418 -55.00 42.00 15.96
CA VAL A 418 -55.90 41.79 14.83
C VAL A 418 -57.15 41.02 15.26
N THR A 419 -57.00 39.90 15.97
CA THR A 419 -58.12 39.12 16.50
C THR A 419 -58.99 39.95 17.45
N ARG A 420 -58.40 40.73 18.36
CA ARG A 420 -59.13 41.60 19.28
C ARG A 420 -59.85 42.77 18.58
N ARG A 421 -59.35 43.26 17.44
CA ARG A 421 -60.04 44.25 16.59
C ARG A 421 -61.20 43.62 15.80
N LEU A 422 -61.01 42.42 15.24
CA LEU A 422 -62.08 41.68 14.56
C LEU A 422 -63.23 41.33 15.51
N TRP A 423 -62.92 40.84 16.72
CA TRP A 423 -63.93 40.49 17.72
C TRP A 423 -64.76 41.70 18.21
N LYS A 424 -64.20 42.91 18.21
CA LYS A 424 -64.97 44.15 18.42
C LYS A 424 -65.83 44.57 17.22
N ARG A 425 -65.52 44.12 16.00
CA ARG A 425 -66.27 44.43 14.77
C ARG A 425 -67.46 43.48 14.52
N PHE A 426 -67.48 42.31 15.15
CA PHE A 426 -68.60 41.35 15.12
C PHE A 426 -69.53 41.46 16.36
N ARG A 427 -69.48 42.58 17.09
CA ARG A 427 -70.26 42.78 18.32
C ARG A 427 -70.85 44.19 18.45
N SER A 428 -71.06 44.82 17.29
CA SER A 428 -71.82 46.04 17.02
C SER A 428 -72.52 45.86 15.67
#